data_AF-A0A4Y2Q7N9-F1
#
_entry.id   AF-A0A4Y2Q7N9-F1
#
_cell.length_a   1.000
_cell.length_b   1.000
_cell.length_c   1.000
_cell.angle_alpha   90.00
_cell.angle_beta   90.00
_cell.angle_gamma   90.00
#
_symmetry.space_group_name_H-M   'P 1'
#
loop_
_entity.id
_entity.type
_entity.pdbx_description
1 polymer ?
#
loop_
_entity_poly.entity_id
_entity_poly.type
_entity_poly.pdbx_seq_one_letter_code
_entity_poly.pdbx_strand_id
1 'polypeptide(L)'
;MLLICGECGRKEKSAARLYRECCPEGLHPTRQTILKVVKHLRETGCVISRPRVRRHRNVGRKVQPEDVLAYALAHPQSSTKIISENCGF
;
A
#
# COMPACT_ATOMS: atom_id res chain seq x y z
N MET A 1 -9.34 -9.09 17.86
CA MET A 1 -9.12 -7.74 17.30
C MET A 1 -7.99 -7.65 16.29
N LEU A 2 -6.80 -8.22 16.55
CA LEU A 2 -5.67 -8.20 15.61
C LEU A 2 -5.90 -9.01 14.32
N LEU A 3 -6.43 -10.24 14.43
CA LEU A 3 -6.83 -11.03 13.26
C LEU A 3 -7.80 -10.22 12.39
N ILE A 4 -8.83 -9.68 13.01
CA ILE A 4 -9.90 -8.93 12.33
C ILE A 4 -9.38 -7.67 11.60
N CYS A 5 -8.52 -6.87 12.23
CA CYS A 5 -7.91 -5.70 11.57
C CYS A 5 -6.90 -6.07 10.47
N GLY A 6 -6.19 -7.20 10.64
CA GLY A 6 -5.29 -7.76 9.64
C GLY A 6 -6.03 -8.29 8.41
N GLU A 7 -7.06 -9.11 8.63
CA GLU A 7 -7.96 -9.69 7.62
C GLU A 7 -8.73 -8.60 6.86
N CYS A 8 -9.11 -7.52 7.54
CA CYS A 8 -9.80 -6.39 6.92
C CYS A 8 -8.90 -5.47 6.11
N GLY A 9 -7.59 -5.70 6.07
CA GLY A 9 -6.66 -4.87 5.29
C GLY A 9 -6.73 -3.38 5.64
N ARG A 10 -6.96 -3.04 6.92
CA ARG A 10 -7.21 -1.67 7.43
C ARG A 10 -8.55 -1.02 7.05
N LYS A 11 -9.54 -1.78 6.59
CA LYS A 11 -10.91 -1.27 6.41
C LYS A 11 -11.65 -1.29 7.74
N GLU A 12 -11.89 -0.09 8.29
CA GLU A 12 -12.53 0.12 9.59
C GLU A 12 -13.93 -0.51 9.67
N LYS A 13 -14.77 -0.28 8.64
CA LYS A 13 -16.15 -0.77 8.62
C LYS A 13 -16.25 -2.30 8.63
N SER A 14 -15.37 -2.99 7.90
CA SER A 14 -15.35 -4.46 7.91
C SER A 14 -14.76 -4.99 9.20
N ALA A 15 -13.77 -4.31 9.78
CA ALA A 15 -13.20 -4.70 11.07
C ALA A 15 -14.22 -4.58 12.20
N ALA A 16 -15.05 -3.53 12.16
CA ALA A 16 -16.15 -3.35 13.10
C ALA A 16 -17.23 -4.44 12.94
N ARG A 17 -17.57 -4.82 11.69
CA ARG A 17 -18.56 -5.87 11.42
C ARG A 17 -18.08 -7.24 11.91
N LEU A 18 -16.87 -7.64 11.53
CA LEU A 18 -16.26 -8.90 11.97
C LEU A 18 -16.08 -8.94 13.50
N TYR A 19 -15.74 -7.81 14.14
CA TYR A 19 -15.65 -7.77 15.59
C TYR A 19 -17.00 -8.02 16.26
N ARG A 20 -18.09 -7.47 15.70
CA ARG A 20 -19.45 -7.69 16.19
C ARG A 20 -19.93 -9.13 15.94
N GLU A 21 -19.56 -9.72 14.82
CA GLU A 21 -19.87 -11.12 14.49
C GLU A 21 -19.10 -12.11 15.38
N CYS A 22 -17.85 -11.82 15.74
CA CYS A 22 -17.03 -12.70 16.59
C CYS A 22 -17.25 -12.52 18.10
N CYS A 23 -17.81 -11.38 18.54
CA CYS A 23 -18.00 -11.06 19.96
C CYS A 23 -19.37 -10.40 20.19
N PRO A 24 -20.46 -11.20 20.26
CA PRO A 24 -21.82 -10.68 20.42
C PRO A 24 -22.08 -9.95 21.76
N GLU A 25 -21.50 -10.41 22.87
CA GLU A 25 -21.64 -9.82 24.22
C GLU A 25 -20.54 -8.82 24.62
N GLY A 26 -19.54 -8.61 23.76
CA GLY A 26 -18.36 -7.82 24.10
C GLY A 26 -18.62 -6.31 24.04
N LEU A 27 -18.39 -5.59 25.15
CA LEU A 27 -18.39 -4.13 25.19
C LEU A 27 -17.60 -3.57 23.99
N HIS A 28 -18.24 -2.77 23.15
CA HIS A 28 -17.59 -2.22 21.97
C HIS A 28 -16.46 -1.28 22.41
N PRO A 29 -15.19 -1.61 22.12
CA PRO A 29 -14.09 -0.85 22.65
C PRO A 29 -14.08 0.53 22.02
N THR A 30 -13.96 1.55 22.87
CA THR A 30 -13.83 2.93 22.41
C THR A 30 -12.58 3.08 21.55
N ARG A 31 -12.57 4.11 20.69
CA ARG A 31 -11.42 4.46 19.85
C ARG A 31 -10.12 4.56 20.67
N GLN A 32 -10.20 5.03 21.91
CA GLN A 32 -9.05 5.14 22.81
C GLN A 32 -8.49 3.77 23.22
N THR A 33 -9.36 2.80 23.54
CA THR A 33 -8.96 1.43 23.87
C THR A 33 -8.28 0.75 22.68
N ILE A 34 -8.83 0.93 21.47
CA ILE A 34 -8.23 0.41 20.23
C ILE A 34 -6.83 0.99 20.03
N LEU A 35 -6.65 2.31 20.22
CA LEU A 35 -5.34 2.96 20.07
C LEU A 35 -4.32 2.47 21.11
N LYS A 36 -4.73 2.28 22.36
CA LYS A 36 -3.86 1.72 23.42
C LYS A 36 -3.41 0.30 23.10
N VAL A 37 -4.34 -0.54 22.65
CA VAL A 37 -4.04 -1.92 22.21
C VAL A 37 -3.08 -1.90 21.03
N VAL A 38 -3.35 -1.10 19.99
CA VAL A 38 -2.45 -0.96 18.83
C VAL A 38 -1.06 -0.46 19.23
N LYS A 39 -0.95 0.47 20.19
CA LYS A 39 0.33 0.97 20.71
C LYS A 39 1.11 -0.17 21.36
N HIS A 40 0.49 -0.89 22.30
CA HIS A 40 1.14 -1.99 23.01
C HIS A 40 1.61 -3.10 22.06
N LEU A 41 0.82 -3.42 21.04
CA LEU A 41 1.16 -4.42 20.04
C LEU A 41 2.32 -4.02 19.11
N ARG A 42 2.56 -2.72 18.93
CA ARG A 42 3.74 -2.22 18.22
C ARG A 42 4.98 -2.31 19.11
N GLU A 43 4.83 -2.05 20.41
CA GLU A 43 5.90 -2.19 21.40
C GLU A 43 6.35 -3.66 21.53
N THR A 44 5.40 -4.61 21.51
CA THR A 44 5.71 -6.05 21.58
C THR A 44 6.08 -6.69 20.24
N GLY A 45 6.08 -5.94 19.14
CA GLY A 45 6.47 -6.43 17.81
C GLY A 45 5.44 -7.35 17.13
N CYS A 46 4.25 -7.57 17.71
CA CYS A 46 3.19 -8.38 17.13
C CYS A 46 2.51 -7.74 15.90
N VAL A 47 2.71 -6.44 15.67
CA VAL A 47 2.22 -5.72 14.48
C VAL A 47 3.37 -5.43 13.54
N ILE A 48 3.58 -6.30 12.55
CA ILE A 48 4.46 -6.01 11.43
C ILE A 48 3.75 -4.98 10.55
N SER A 49 4.33 -3.79 10.43
CA SER A 49 3.86 -2.80 9.46
C SER A 49 3.95 -3.41 8.06
N ARG A 50 2.80 -3.59 7.38
CA ARG A 50 2.76 -4.02 5.97
C ARG A 50 3.80 -3.21 5.18
N PRO A 51 4.73 -3.85 4.44
CA PRO A 51 5.71 -3.15 3.64
C PRO A 51 4.99 -2.12 2.79
N ARG A 52 5.40 -0.85 2.91
CA ARG A 52 4.93 0.15 1.96
C ARG A 52 5.52 -0.28 0.62
N VAL A 53 4.68 -0.85 -0.25
CA VAL A 53 5.02 -1.05 -1.65
C VAL A 53 5.28 0.34 -2.20
N ARG A 54 6.54 0.76 -2.18
CA ARG A 54 6.96 1.94 -2.92
C ARG A 54 6.63 1.60 -4.36
N ARG A 55 5.69 2.36 -4.96
CA ARG A 55 5.65 2.42 -6.42
C ARG A 55 7.08 2.70 -6.87
N HIS A 56 7.57 1.88 -7.79
CA HIS A 56 8.86 2.10 -8.42
C HIS A 56 8.76 3.46 -9.10
N ARG A 57 9.21 4.52 -8.42
CA ARG A 57 9.48 5.78 -9.09
C ARG A 57 10.75 5.48 -9.87
N ASN A 58 10.74 5.69 -11.18
CA ASN A 58 11.90 5.55 -12.07
C ASN A 58 12.97 6.63 -11.77
N VAL A 59 13.27 6.90 -10.50
CA VAL A 59 14.28 7.86 -10.08
C VAL A 59 15.63 7.18 -10.26
N GLY A 60 16.25 7.39 -11.41
CA GLY A 60 17.67 7.09 -11.57
C GLY A 60 18.06 6.17 -12.72
N ARG A 61 17.16 5.79 -13.64
CA ARG A 61 17.63 5.19 -14.90
C ARG A 61 18.18 6.33 -15.77
N LYS A 62 19.51 6.41 -15.85
CA LYS A 62 20.21 7.36 -16.71
C LYS A 62 20.09 6.86 -18.15
N VAL A 63 18.92 7.10 -18.75
CA VAL A 63 18.66 6.81 -20.16
C VAL A 63 19.43 7.82 -20.99
N GLN A 64 20.19 7.33 -21.97
CA GLN A 64 20.84 8.20 -22.93
C GLN A 64 19.79 8.83 -23.83
N PRO A 65 19.85 10.15 -24.10
CA PRO A 65 18.87 10.82 -24.93
C PRO A 65 18.79 10.21 -26.35
N GLU A 66 19.88 9.61 -26.82
CA GLU A 66 19.96 8.89 -28.10
C GLU A 66 19.06 7.66 -28.13
N ASP A 67 18.94 6.93 -27.02
CA ASP A 67 18.09 5.73 -26.93
C ASP A 67 16.60 6.10 -26.99
N VAL A 68 16.23 7.22 -26.35
CA VAL A 68 14.86 7.77 -26.42
C VAL A 68 14.54 8.22 -27.83
N LEU A 69 15.50 8.89 -28.49
CA LEU A 69 15.34 9.38 -29.84
C LEU A 69 15.21 8.22 -30.84
N ALA A 70 16.06 7.21 -30.75
CA ALA A 70 15.98 6.01 -31.58
C ALA A 70 14.62 5.30 -31.42
N TYR A 71 14.12 5.19 -30.19
CA TYR A 71 12.82 4.59 -29.91
C TYR A 71 11.66 5.42 -30.48
N ALA A 72 11.70 6.76 -30.33
CA ALA A 72 10.68 7.65 -30.88
C ALA A 72 10.64 7.61 -32.41
N LEU A 73 11.82 7.53 -33.06
CA LEU A 73 11.92 7.41 -34.51
C LEU A 73 11.43 6.06 -35.03
N ALA A 74 11.69 4.98 -34.30
CA ALA A 74 11.17 3.65 -34.63
C ALA A 74 9.64 3.53 -34.41
N HIS A 75 9.07 4.37 -33.54
CA HIS A 75 7.66 4.33 -33.15
C HIS A 75 7.00 5.73 -33.23
N PRO A 76 6.81 6.29 -34.44
CA PRO A 76 6.33 7.67 -34.61
C PRO A 76 4.88 7.91 -34.12
N GLN A 77 4.10 6.85 -33.93
CA GLN A 77 2.73 6.91 -33.40
C GLN A 77 2.65 6.70 -31.87
N SER A 78 3.74 6.33 -31.22
CA SER A 78 3.75 6.12 -29.77
C SER A 78 3.56 7.45 -29.04
N SER A 79 2.63 7.46 -28.08
CA SER A 79 2.49 8.60 -27.18
C SER A 79 3.72 8.76 -26.29
N THR A 80 3.99 9.98 -25.83
CA THR A 80 5.07 10.29 -24.87
C THR A 80 5.00 9.44 -23.61
N LYS A 81 3.81 9.03 -23.16
CA LYS A 81 3.62 8.11 -22.03
C LYS A 81 4.17 6.71 -22.32
N ILE A 82 3.93 6.17 -23.51
CA ILE A 82 4.45 4.86 -23.92
C ILE A 82 5.98 4.93 -24.06
N ILE A 83 6.49 6.04 -24.60
CA ILE A 83 7.94 6.28 -24.72
C ILE A 83 8.59 6.33 -23.32
N SER A 84 7.99 7.03 -22.35
CA SER A 84 8.52 7.10 -20.98
C SER A 84 8.42 5.77 -20.23
N GLU A 85 7.35 5.00 -20.43
CA GLU A 85 7.18 3.68 -19.81
C GLU A 85 8.19 2.66 -20.35
N ASN A 86 8.45 2.66 -21.66
CA ASN A 86 9.39 1.73 -22.29
C ASN A 86 10.86 2.13 -22.10
N CYS A 87 11.16 3.43 -22.09
CA CYS A 87 12.52 3.91 -21.88
C CYS A 87 12.86 4.01 -20.37
N GLY A 88 11.86 4.21 -19.51
CA GLY A 88 12.03 4.27 -18.05
C GLY A 88 12.54 5.61 -17.52
N PHE A 89 12.13 6.73 -18.14
CA PHE A 89 12.39 8.11 -17.65
C PHE A 89 11.13 8.79 -17.10
#